data_AF-A0A1H3C5Y6-F1
#
_entry.id   AF-A0A1H3C5Y6-F1
#
_cell.length_a   1.000
_cell.length_b   1.000
_cell.length_c   1.000
_cell.angle_alpha   90.00
_cell.angle_beta   90.00
_cell.angle_gamma   90.00
#
_symmetry.space_group_name_H-M   'P 1'
#
loop_
_entity.id
_entity.type
_entity.pdbx_description
1 polymer ?
#
loop_
_entity_poly.entity_id
_entity_poly.type
_entity_poly.pdbx_seq_one_letter_code
_entity_poly.pdbx_strand_id
1 'polypeptide(L)' 'MKSILMVAFIAGLTVTCGALYLAWQHNPQCEYHCEGVIHWSNLLPLGLSWFAVTFAGLLVVALPLWLAGKRRQ' A
#
# COMPACT_ATOMS: atom_id res chain seq x y z
N MET A 1 -5.36 -16.53 9.95
CA MET A 1 -5.82 -15.13 10.02
C MET A 1 -4.73 -14.15 10.45
N LYS A 2 -4.12 -14.28 11.65
CA LYS A 2 -3.03 -13.38 12.11
C LYS A 2 -1.87 -13.26 11.09
N SER A 3 -1.38 -14.39 10.58
CA SER A 3 -0.31 -14.40 9.57
C SER A 3 -0.71 -13.74 8.24
N ILE A 4 -1.98 -13.85 7.84
CA ILE A 4 -2.49 -13.23 6.60
C ILE A 4 -2.54 -11.72 6.75
N LEU A 5 -3.06 -11.22 7.87
CA LEU A 5 -3.08 -9.80 8.17
C LEU A 5 -1.68 -9.22 8.22
N MET A 6 -0.73 -9.93 8.85
CA MET A 6 0.68 -9.50 8.92
C MET A 6 1.33 -9.42 7.53
N VAL A 7 1.14 -10.45 6.69
CA VAL A 7 1.67 -10.46 5.32
C VAL A 7 1.05 -9.34 4.50
N ALA A 8 -0.27 -9.17 4.54
CA ALA A 8 -0.97 -8.10 3.82
C ALA A 8 -0.49 -6.71 4.27
N PHE A 9 -0.26 -6.52 5.58
CA PHE A 9 0.24 -5.28 6.14
C PHE A 9 1.67 -4.96 5.67
N ILE A 10 2.59 -5.92 5.76
CA ILE A 10 3.99 -5.75 5.31
C ILE A 10 4.05 -5.49 3.80
N ALA A 11 3.28 -6.24 3.01
CA ALA A 11 3.19 -6.03 1.57
C ALA A 11 2.63 -4.63 1.25
N GLY A 12 1.57 -4.21 1.95
CA GLY A 12 1.00 -2.87 1.84
C GLY A 12 2.02 -1.77 2.11
N LEU A 13 2.79 -1.88 3.21
CA LEU A 13 3.86 -0.93 3.52
C LEU A 13 4.95 -0.90 2.46
N THR A 14 5.37 -2.07 1.97
CA THR A 14 6.43 -2.18 0.96
C THR A 14 6.01 -1.50 -0.35
N VAL A 15 4.80 -1.76 -0.83
CA VAL A 15 4.25 -1.12 -2.02
C VAL A 15 4.10 0.39 -1.81
N THR A 16 3.66 0.81 -0.62
CA THR A 16 3.55 2.24 -0.26
C THR A 16 4.89 2.94 -0.32
N CYS A 17 5.94 2.38 0.29
CA CYS A 17 7.29 2.92 0.22
C CYS A 17 7.79 3.02 -1.23
N GLY A 18 7.54 1.99 -2.04
CA GLY A 18 7.88 2.01 -3.46
C GLY A 18 7.16 3.11 -4.24
N ALA A 19 5.85 3.27 -4.04
CA ALA A 19 5.05 4.30 -4.69
C ALA A 19 5.49 5.71 -4.30
N LEU A 20 5.73 5.94 -2.99
CA LEU A 20 6.23 7.22 -2.49
C LEU A 20 7.64 7.54 -3.01
N TYR A 21 8.52 6.53 -3.10
CA TYR A 21 9.84 6.69 -3.68
C TYR A 21 9.76 7.11 -5.15
N LEU A 22 8.94 6.43 -5.95
CA LEU A 22 8.75 6.76 -7.36
C LEU A 22 8.16 8.15 -7.54
N ALA A 23 7.15 8.52 -6.74
CA ALA A 23 6.56 9.85 -6.72
C ALA A 23 7.60 10.92 -6.35
N TRP A 24 8.50 10.63 -5.41
CA TRP A 24 9.58 11.54 -5.03
C TRP A 24 10.59 11.75 -6.17
N GLN A 25 10.99 10.68 -6.86
CA GLN A 25 11.96 10.75 -7.96
C GLN A 25 11.37 11.34 -9.24
N HIS A 26 10.11 11.01 -9.55
CA HIS A 26 9.42 11.41 -10.78
C HIS A 26 8.37 12.48 -10.50
N ASN A 27 8.83 13.67 -10.12
CA ASN A 27 7.97 14.81 -9.76
C ASN A 27 8.20 16.05 -10.66
N PRO A 28 8.02 15.96 -12.00
CA PRO A 28 8.26 17.09 -12.90
C PRO A 28 7.23 18.23 -12.74
N GLN A 29 6.06 17.92 -12.16
CA GLN A 29 4.96 18.87 -11.98
C GLN A 29 5.00 19.58 -10.62
N CYS A 30 6.03 19.35 -9.79
CA CYS A 30 6.12 19.88 -8.43
C CYS A 30 4.91 19.53 -7.54
N GLU A 31 4.25 18.40 -7.79
CA GLU A 31 3.05 17.98 -7.06
C GLU A 31 3.37 17.50 -5.64
N TYR A 32 4.53 16.87 -5.44
CA TYR A 32 4.89 16.22 -4.16
C TYR A 32 5.93 17.01 -3.36
N HIS A 33 6.86 17.66 -4.02
CA HIS A 33 7.83 18.59 -3.44
C HIS A 33 8.27 19.64 -4.46
N CYS A 34 8.63 20.83 -4.01
CA CYS A 34 9.17 21.89 -4.85
C CYS A 34 9.95 22.88 -3.98
N GLU A 35 11.11 23.34 -4.43
CA GLU A 35 11.90 24.40 -3.75
C GLU A 35 12.14 24.17 -2.24
N GLY A 36 12.32 22.91 -1.83
CA GLY A 36 12.53 22.53 -0.43
C GLY A 36 11.25 22.42 0.41
N VAL A 37 10.07 22.64 -0.18
CA VAL A 37 8.76 22.45 0.45
C VAL A 37 8.20 21.07 0.07
N ILE A 38 7.64 20.36 1.04
CA ILE A 38 6.94 19.08 0.83
C ILE A 38 5.43 19.31 0.87
N HIS A 39 4.74 18.86 -0.17
CA HIS A 39 3.29 18.92 -0.28
C HIS A 39 2.64 17.66 0.33
N TRP A 40 2.59 17.62 1.66
CA TRP A 40 2.02 16.50 2.41
C TRP A 40 0.55 16.20 2.06
N SER A 41 -0.20 17.21 1.64
CA SER A 41 -1.59 17.06 1.16
C SER A 41 -1.72 16.14 -0.04
N ASN A 42 -0.66 15.96 -0.83
CA ASN A 42 -0.65 15.11 -2.03
C ASN A 42 0.10 13.80 -1.73
N LEU A 43 1.23 13.89 -1.03
CA LEU A 43 2.07 12.74 -0.73
C LEU A 43 1.41 11.74 0.23
N LEU A 44 0.71 12.21 1.28
CA LEU A 44 0.04 11.33 2.25
C LEU A 44 -1.13 10.57 1.62
N PRO A 45 -2.08 11.20 0.91
CA PRO A 45 -3.16 10.46 0.26
C PRO A 45 -2.65 9.47 -0.79
N LEU A 46 -1.60 9.82 -1.53
CA LEU A 46 -0.96 8.88 -2.45
C LEU A 46 -0.52 7.62 -1.71
N GLY A 47 0.29 7.77 -0.66
CA GLY A 47 0.78 6.63 0.12
C GLY A 47 -0.36 5.80 0.74
N LEU A 48 -1.34 6.47 1.35
CA LEU A 48 -2.51 5.81 1.95
C LEU A 48 -3.35 5.05 0.92
N SER A 49 -3.51 5.60 -0.29
CA SER A 49 -4.26 4.94 -1.36
C SER A 49 -3.58 3.65 -1.82
N TRP A 50 -2.26 3.67 -2.02
CA TRP A 50 -1.48 2.49 -2.39
C TRP A 50 -1.46 1.43 -1.28
N PHE A 51 -1.36 1.86 -0.01
CA PHE A 51 -1.51 0.96 1.13
C PHE A 51 -2.89 0.29 1.12
N ALA A 52 -3.96 1.09 1.03
CA ALA A 52 -5.33 0.61 1.10
C ALA A 52 -5.66 -0.36 -0.03
N VAL A 53 -5.29 -0.03 -1.27
CA VAL A 53 -5.50 -0.90 -2.44
C VAL A 53 -4.76 -2.23 -2.28
N THR A 54 -3.49 -2.19 -1.87
CA THR A 54 -2.68 -3.41 -1.71
C THR A 54 -3.21 -4.28 -0.57
N PHE A 55 -3.48 -3.67 0.58
CA PHE A 55 -3.98 -4.37 1.77
C PHE A 55 -5.35 -5.00 1.49
N ALA A 56 -6.30 -4.22 0.97
CA ALA A 56 -7.65 -4.72 0.65
C ALA A 56 -7.60 -5.79 -0.45
N GLY A 57 -6.82 -5.57 -1.52
CA GLY A 57 -6.67 -6.52 -2.61
C GLY A 57 -6.13 -7.87 -2.13
N LEU A 58 -5.10 -7.86 -1.29
CA LEU A 58 -4.55 -9.09 -0.70
C LEU A 58 -5.55 -9.80 0.22
N LEU A 59 -6.35 -9.06 0.98
CA LEU A 59 -7.39 -9.66 1.82
C LEU A 59 -8.51 -10.30 1.00
N VAL A 60 -8.93 -9.65 -0.10
CA VAL A 60 -9.95 -10.19 -1.01
C VAL A 60 -9.51 -11.53 -1.60
N VAL A 61 -8.21 -11.75 -1.85
CA VAL A 61 -7.69 -13.01 -2.40
C VAL A 61 -7.36 -14.02 -1.30
N ALA A 62 -6.64 -13.62 -0.25
CA ALA A 62 -6.10 -14.53 0.75
C ALA A 62 -7.16 -15.03 1.74
N LEU A 63 -8.19 -14.22 2.06
CA LEU A 63 -9.24 -14.65 3.00
C LEU A 63 -10.09 -15.80 2.44
N PRO A 64 -10.60 -15.76 1.18
CA PRO A 64 -11.34 -16.88 0.62
C PRO A 64 -10.51 -18.17 0.54
N LEU A 65 -9.24 -18.07 0.13
CA LEU A 65 -8.34 -19.22 0.06
C LEU A 65 -8.14 -19.86 1.44
N TRP A 66 -7.92 -19.03 2.47
CA TRP A 66 -7.79 -19.51 3.84
C TRP A 66 -9.08 -20.17 4.36
N LEU A 67 -10.24 -19.57 4.09
CA LEU A 67 -11.54 -20.14 4.46
C LEU A 67 -11.85 -21.44 3.72
N ALA A 68 -11.46 -21.56 2.45
CA ALA A 68 -11.60 -22.77 1.67
C ALA A 68 -10.71 -23.90 2.21
N GLY A 69 -9.47 -23.58 2.59
CA GLY A 69 -8.55 -24.53 3.21
C GLY A 69 -9.03 -25.01 4.57
N LYS A 70 -9.57 -24.11 5.40
CA LYS A 70 -10.10 -24.46 6.72
C LYS A 70 -11.34 -25.37 6.64
N ARG A 71 -12.15 -25.27 5.57
CA ARG A 71 -13.31 -26.14 5.34
C ARG A 71 -12.94 -27.57 4.91
N ARG A 72 -11.69 -27.82 4.54
CA ARG A 72 -11.19 -29.14 4.10
C ARG A 72 -10.47 -29.92 5.21
N GLN A 73 -10.27 -29.31 6.38
CA GLN A 73 -9.71 -29.93 7.59
C GLN A 73 -10.85 -30.25 8.56
#